data_AF-A0A1A9X2X3-F1
#
_entry.id   AF-A0A1A9X2X3-F1
#
_cell.length_a   1.000
_cell.length_b   1.000
_cell.length_c   1.000
_cell.angle_alpha   90.00
_cell.angle_beta   90.00
_cell.angle_gamma   90.00
#
_symmetry.space_group_name_H-M   'P 1'
#
loop_
_entity.id
_entity.type
_entity.pdbx_description
1 polymer ?
#
loop_
_entity_poly.entity_id
_entity_poly.type
_entity_poly.pdbx_seq_one_letter_code
_entity_poly.pdbx_strand_id
1 'polypeptide(L)'
;VRRTKYASKLVIITIWVAALTFALPCAVAFRVELLNERVKEDNVVYNITRPFCANVNLSENELKTYRYTLVFVQYFVPFCVISFVYIQMAINLWGTHAPGNAQDSRDMALLKNKKRVIKMLIIVVIAFGLCWLPLQLYNILYVTIPEINEYHFISIVWFGCDWLAMSNSCYNPFIYGIYNVSTD
;
A
#
# COMPACT_ATOMS: atom_id res chain seq x y z
N VAL A 1 -2.36 -21.41 -18.64
CA VAL A 1 -1.43 -20.79 -19.63
C VAL A 1 -0.18 -20.32 -18.90
N ARG A 2 0.98 -20.95 -19.14
CA ARG A 2 2.25 -20.49 -18.54
C ARG A 2 2.65 -19.20 -19.27
N ARG A 3 2.55 -18.04 -18.62
CA ARG A 3 3.01 -16.78 -19.23
C ARG A 3 4.49 -16.93 -19.59
N THR A 4 4.84 -16.56 -20.82
CA THR A 4 6.25 -16.56 -21.25
C THR A 4 7.02 -15.52 -20.43
N LYS A 5 8.32 -15.74 -20.24
CA LYS A 5 9.19 -14.80 -19.49
C LYS A 5 9.09 -13.37 -20.06
N TYR A 6 8.89 -13.25 -21.37
CA TYR A 6 8.67 -11.98 -22.07
C TYR A 6 7.39 -11.28 -21.63
N ALA A 7 6.26 -11.99 -21.56
CA ALA A 7 5.01 -11.42 -21.10
C ALA A 7 5.11 -10.89 -19.65
N SER A 8 5.81 -11.61 -18.76
CA SER A 8 6.05 -11.13 -17.39
C SER A 8 6.90 -9.86 -17.35
N LYS A 9 7.96 -9.76 -18.18
CA LYS A 9 8.77 -8.55 -18.28
C LYS A 9 7.97 -7.35 -18.77
N LEU A 10 7.15 -7.52 -19.81
CA LEU A 10 6.29 -6.46 -20.34
C LEU A 10 5.31 -5.94 -19.29
N VAL A 11 4.71 -6.85 -18.50
CA VAL A 11 3.81 -6.47 -17.40
C VAL A 11 4.55 -5.64 -16.35
N ILE A 12 5.75 -6.06 -15.94
CA ILE A 12 6.56 -5.32 -14.95
C ILE A 12 6.89 -3.91 -15.47
N ILE A 13 7.34 -3.78 -16.72
CA ILE A 13 7.65 -2.48 -17.34
C ILE A 13 6.41 -1.58 -17.34
N THR A 14 5.25 -2.14 -17.71
CA THR A 14 3.99 -1.40 -17.74
C THR A 14 3.60 -0.88 -16.35
N ILE A 15 3.77 -1.71 -15.31
CA ILE A 15 3.50 -1.33 -13.92
C ILE A 15 4.41 -0.16 -13.50
N TRP A 16 5.71 -0.22 -13.81
CA TRP A 16 6.65 0.85 -13.47
C TRP A 16 6.34 2.15 -14.20
N VAL A 17 6.03 2.09 -15.50
CA VAL A 17 5.65 3.28 -16.29
C VAL A 17 4.37 3.90 -15.74
N ALA A 18 3.36 3.09 -15.42
CA ALA A 18 2.14 3.57 -14.80
C ALA A 18 2.41 4.21 -13.41
N ALA A 19 3.23 3.55 -12.57
CA ALA A 19 3.58 4.07 -11.24
C ALA A 19 4.30 5.43 -11.33
N LEU A 20 5.26 5.58 -12.25
CA LEU A 20 5.93 6.86 -12.50
C LEU A 20 4.93 7.91 -12.94
N THR A 21 4.02 7.56 -13.86
CA THR A 21 2.98 8.48 -14.35
C THR A 21 2.09 8.98 -13.21
N PHE A 22 1.65 8.10 -12.31
CA PHE A 22 0.85 8.50 -11.14
C PHE A 22 1.63 9.29 -10.10
N ALA A 23 2.96 9.17 -10.04
CA ALA A 23 3.81 9.95 -9.14
C ALA A 23 4.13 11.35 -9.68
N LEU A 24 4.01 11.59 -10.99
CA LEU A 24 4.34 12.88 -11.62
C LEU A 24 3.58 14.08 -11.04
N PRO A 25 2.25 14.02 -10.79
CA PRO A 25 1.54 15.16 -10.24
C PRO A 25 2.08 15.59 -8.87
N CYS A 26 2.44 14.64 -7.98
CA CYS A 26 3.16 14.96 -6.73
C CYS A 26 4.46 15.72 -7.00
N ALA A 27 5.27 15.23 -7.94
CA ALA A 27 6.57 15.81 -8.26
C ALA A 27 6.45 17.22 -8.88
N VAL A 28 5.33 17.53 -9.54
CA VAL A 28 5.05 18.87 -10.09
C VAL A 28 4.45 19.79 -9.01
N ALA A 29 3.53 19.28 -8.19
CA ALA A 29 2.78 20.05 -7.21
C ALA A 29 3.62 20.64 -6.08
N PHE A 30 4.52 19.82 -5.50
CA PHE A 30 5.23 20.15 -4.26
C PHE A 30 6.57 20.85 -4.52
N ARG A 31 6.81 21.98 -3.85
CA ARG A 31 8.06 22.75 -3.89
C ARG A 31 8.45 23.20 -2.47
N VAL A 32 9.73 23.47 -2.27
CA VAL A 32 10.22 24.04 -1.01
C VAL A 32 9.99 25.55 -1.04
N GLU A 33 9.14 26.02 -0.13
CA GLU A 33 8.82 27.43 0.08
C GLU A 33 9.27 27.88 1.46
N LEU A 34 9.62 29.16 1.60
CA LEU A 34 10.00 29.75 2.89
C LEU A 34 8.74 30.28 3.59
N LEU A 35 8.26 29.55 4.59
CA LEU A 35 7.12 29.97 5.39
C LEU A 35 7.59 30.90 6.51
N ASN A 36 6.92 32.07 6.61
CA ASN A 36 7.11 33.02 7.68
C ASN A 36 6.03 32.79 8.75
N GLU A 37 6.42 32.15 9.84
CA GLU A 37 5.54 31.88 10.98
C GLU A 37 5.80 32.90 12.09
N ARG A 38 4.72 33.39 12.70
CA ARG A 38 4.79 34.21 13.92
C ARG A 38 4.60 33.30 15.12
N VAL A 39 5.68 33.01 15.82
CA VAL A 39 5.64 32.21 17.05
C VAL A 39 5.59 33.15 18.24
N LYS A 40 4.66 32.90 19.17
CA LYS A 40 4.56 33.65 20.42
C LYS A 40 5.06 32.77 21.56
N GLU A 41 6.17 33.16 22.18
CA GLU A 41 6.80 32.47 23.31
C GLU A 41 7.08 33.51 24.40
N ASP A 42 6.60 33.26 25.62
CA ASP A 42 6.74 34.18 26.78
C ASP A 42 6.31 35.64 26.52
N ASN A 43 5.18 35.84 25.83
CA ASN A 43 4.67 37.15 25.39
C ASN A 43 5.57 37.93 24.41
N VAL A 44 6.67 37.32 23.94
CA VAL A 44 7.51 37.84 22.86
C VAL A 44 7.10 37.19 21.55
N VAL A 45 6.97 38.00 20.49
CA VAL A 45 6.63 37.52 19.14
C VAL A 45 7.91 37.42 18.32
N TYR A 46 8.24 36.21 17.89
CA TYR A 46 9.35 35.93 16.98
C TYR A 46 8.82 35.69 15.58
N ASN A 47 9.45 36.31 14.58
CA ASN A 47 9.24 35.95 13.19
C ASN A 47 10.29 34.90 12.82
N ILE A 48 9.83 33.69 12.52
CA ILE A 48 10.70 32.59 12.13
C ILE A 48 10.42 32.25 10.68
N THR A 49 11.49 32.21 9.88
CA THR A 49 11.41 31.75 8.49
C THR A 49 11.93 30.32 8.43
N ARG A 50 11.12 29.36 7.96
CA ARG A 50 11.52 27.96 7.81
C ARG A 50 11.21 27.44 6.40
N PRO A 51 12.10 26.64 5.81
CA PRO A 51 11.79 25.96 4.56
C PRO A 51 10.77 24.85 4.82
N PHE A 52 9.69 24.83 4.04
CA PHE A 52 8.64 23.83 4.11
C PHE A 52 8.26 23.34 2.72
N CYS A 53 7.93 22.05 2.59
CA CYS A 53 7.47 21.50 1.32
C CYS A 53 5.96 21.71 1.19
N ALA A 54 5.56 22.68 0.37
CA ALA A 54 4.17 23.06 0.17
C ALA A 54 3.69 22.76 -1.24
N ASN A 55 2.37 22.57 -1.39
CA ASN A 55 1.73 22.55 -2.69
C ASN A 55 1.70 23.99 -3.25
N VAL A 56 2.41 24.22 -4.35
CA VAL A 56 2.53 25.56 -4.98
C VAL A 56 1.88 25.59 -6.34
N ASN A 57 1.95 24.48 -7.08
CA ASN A 57 1.61 24.45 -8.51
C ASN A 57 0.22 23.90 -8.82
N LEU A 58 -0.49 23.32 -7.85
CA LEU A 58 -1.85 22.82 -8.05
C LEU A 58 -2.85 23.58 -7.19
N SER A 59 -4.06 23.77 -7.70
CA SER A 59 -5.18 24.25 -6.90
C SER A 59 -5.57 23.23 -5.82
N GLU A 60 -6.23 23.71 -4.77
CA GLU A 60 -6.75 22.85 -3.71
C GLU A 60 -7.68 21.75 -4.24
N ASN A 61 -8.53 22.07 -5.22
CA ASN A 61 -9.44 21.09 -5.82
C ASN A 61 -8.69 20.01 -6.62
N GLU A 62 -7.65 20.38 -7.36
CA GLU A 62 -6.81 19.42 -8.09
C GLU A 62 -6.06 18.50 -7.12
N LEU A 63 -5.50 19.06 -6.04
CA LEU A 63 -4.79 18.28 -5.02
C LEU A 63 -5.75 17.30 -4.30
N LYS A 64 -6.96 17.75 -3.97
CA LYS A 64 -8.01 16.90 -3.37
C LYS A 64 -8.40 15.76 -4.30
N THR A 65 -8.73 16.05 -5.56
CA THR A 65 -9.06 15.02 -6.57
C THR A 65 -7.91 14.03 -6.75
N TYR A 66 -6.68 14.53 -6.79
CA TYR A 66 -5.50 13.69 -6.92
C TYR A 66 -5.31 12.76 -5.72
N ARG A 67 -5.48 13.24 -4.48
CA ARG A 67 -5.41 12.40 -3.27
C ARG A 67 -6.46 11.29 -3.28
N TYR A 68 -7.72 11.59 -3.62
CA TYR A 68 -8.74 10.56 -3.78
C TYR A 68 -8.39 9.53 -4.86
N THR A 69 -7.86 10.02 -5.99
CA THR A 69 -7.42 9.17 -7.09
C THR A 69 -6.30 8.23 -6.64
N LEU A 70 -5.31 8.73 -5.89
CA LEU A 70 -4.23 7.90 -5.35
C LEU A 70 -4.75 6.85 -4.38
N VAL A 71 -5.62 7.22 -3.42
CA VAL A 71 -6.22 6.25 -2.48
C VAL A 71 -6.96 5.16 -3.25
N PHE A 72 -7.74 5.52 -4.27
CA PHE A 72 -8.47 4.56 -5.09
C PHE A 72 -7.54 3.63 -5.89
N VAL A 73 -6.60 4.20 -6.64
CA VAL A 73 -5.74 3.47 -7.57
C VAL A 73 -4.64 2.68 -6.86
N GLN A 74 -4.08 3.18 -5.75
CA GLN A 74 -2.96 2.55 -5.05
C GLN A 74 -3.40 1.59 -3.94
N TYR A 75 -4.60 1.77 -3.37
CA TYR A 75 -5.08 0.92 -2.28
C TYR A 75 -6.28 0.07 -2.68
N PHE A 76 -7.41 0.69 -3.04
CA PHE A 76 -8.65 -0.05 -3.29
C PHE A 76 -8.56 -0.98 -4.51
N VAL A 77 -8.10 -0.49 -5.65
CA VAL A 77 -8.00 -1.30 -6.87
C VAL A 77 -7.09 -2.52 -6.67
N PRO A 78 -5.83 -2.38 -6.19
CA PRO A 78 -4.97 -3.53 -5.91
C PRO A 78 -5.59 -4.47 -4.88
N PHE A 79 -6.12 -3.94 -3.77
CA PHE A 79 -6.69 -4.76 -2.69
C PHE A 79 -7.91 -5.57 -3.15
N CYS A 80 -8.81 -4.98 -3.93
CA CYS A 80 -9.97 -5.68 -4.48
C CYS A 80 -9.55 -6.76 -5.48
N VAL A 81 -8.64 -6.44 -6.42
CA VAL A 81 -8.16 -7.38 -7.43
C VAL A 81 -7.45 -8.58 -6.78
N ILE A 82 -6.52 -8.34 -5.85
CA ILE A 82 -5.80 -9.43 -5.18
C ILE A 82 -6.72 -10.27 -4.32
N SER A 83 -7.63 -9.65 -3.56
CA SER A 83 -8.59 -10.36 -2.73
C SER A 83 -9.50 -11.25 -3.57
N PHE A 84 -10.04 -10.72 -4.67
CA PHE A 84 -10.86 -11.49 -5.60
C PHE A 84 -10.12 -12.70 -6.17
N VAL A 85 -8.89 -12.50 -6.65
CA VAL A 85 -8.07 -13.60 -7.20
C VAL A 85 -7.81 -14.67 -6.14
N TYR A 86 -7.45 -14.30 -4.92
CA TYR A 86 -7.16 -15.28 -3.87
C TYR A 86 -8.40 -15.99 -3.33
N ILE A 87 -9.55 -15.31 -3.26
CA ILE A 87 -10.84 -15.95 -2.93
C ILE A 87 -11.16 -17.03 -3.97
N GLN A 88 -11.05 -16.70 -5.27
CA GLN A 88 -11.26 -17.66 -6.35
C GLN A 88 -10.29 -18.85 -6.26
N MET A 89 -9.01 -18.59 -6.00
CA MET A 89 -8.02 -19.66 -5.81
C MET A 89 -8.33 -20.53 -4.59
N ALA A 90 -8.74 -19.94 -3.47
CA ALA A 90 -9.10 -20.68 -2.25
C ALA A 90 -10.31 -21.59 -2.48
N ILE A 91 -11.36 -21.09 -3.13
CA ILE A 91 -12.55 -21.88 -3.48
C ILE A 91 -12.17 -23.07 -4.37
N ASN A 92 -11.37 -22.81 -5.41
CA ASN A 92 -11.00 -23.85 -6.37
C ASN A 92 -10.13 -24.96 -5.73
N LEU A 93 -9.28 -24.61 -4.76
CA LEU A 93 -8.49 -25.60 -4.00
C LEU A 93 -9.28 -26.34 -2.91
N TRP A 94 -10.39 -25.78 -2.44
CA TRP A 94 -11.25 -26.47 -1.49
C TRP A 94 -12.08 -27.56 -2.17
N GLY A 95 -12.48 -27.33 -3.42
CA GLY A 95 -13.23 -28.29 -4.23
C GLY A 95 -12.41 -29.45 -4.81
N THR A 96 -11.07 -29.40 -4.75
CA THR A 96 -10.21 -30.48 -5.27
C THR A 96 -9.97 -31.55 -4.20
N HIS A 97 -10.85 -32.56 -4.12
CA HIS A 97 -10.55 -33.83 -3.45
C HIS A 97 -9.86 -34.78 -4.45
N ALA A 98 -8.74 -35.38 -4.07
CA ALA A 98 -8.00 -36.32 -4.91
C ALA A 98 -8.73 -37.68 -4.96
N PRO A 99 -9.11 -38.21 -6.15
CA PRO A 99 -9.62 -39.57 -6.29
C PRO A 99 -8.44 -40.56 -6.17
N GLY A 100 -8.55 -41.51 -5.24
CA GLY A 100 -7.45 -42.37 -4.79
C GLY A 100 -6.80 -43.22 -5.90
N ASN A 101 -5.47 -43.10 -6.02
CA ASN A 101 -4.59 -44.05 -6.72
C ASN A 101 -3.12 -43.65 -6.50
N ALA A 102 -2.17 -44.59 -6.54
CA ALA A 102 -0.75 -44.46 -6.11
C ALA A 102 0.11 -43.28 -6.66
N GLN A 103 -0.37 -42.52 -7.65
CA GLN A 103 0.17 -41.18 -8.00
C GLN A 103 -0.17 -40.10 -6.95
N ASP A 104 -1.01 -40.46 -5.96
CA ASP A 104 -1.55 -39.66 -4.87
C ASP A 104 -0.46 -38.95 -4.07
N SER A 105 0.65 -39.61 -3.74
CA SER A 105 1.62 -39.01 -2.81
C SER A 105 2.28 -37.76 -3.38
N ARG A 106 2.60 -37.76 -4.69
CA ARG A 106 3.20 -36.62 -5.38
C ARG A 106 2.18 -35.52 -5.66
N ASP A 107 0.96 -35.88 -6.04
CA ASP A 107 -0.11 -34.91 -6.29
C ASP A 107 -0.64 -34.29 -4.99
N MET A 108 -0.73 -35.06 -3.91
CA MET A 108 -1.02 -34.60 -2.55
C MET A 108 0.08 -33.66 -2.04
N ALA A 109 1.36 -33.98 -2.27
CA ALA A 109 2.47 -33.08 -1.93
C ALA A 109 2.39 -31.77 -2.72
N LEU A 110 2.07 -31.83 -4.01
CA LEU A 110 1.86 -30.65 -4.86
C LEU A 110 0.67 -29.80 -4.37
N LEU A 111 -0.45 -30.43 -4.03
CA LEU A 111 -1.64 -29.75 -3.49
C LEU A 111 -1.35 -29.10 -2.13
N LYS A 112 -0.63 -29.79 -1.24
CA LYS A 112 -0.18 -29.25 0.05
C LYS A 112 0.70 -28.02 -0.14
N ASN A 113 1.67 -28.08 -1.04
CA ASN A 113 2.52 -26.93 -1.38
C ASN A 113 1.71 -25.77 -1.97
N LYS A 114 0.76 -26.03 -2.87
CA LYS A 114 -0.12 -24.98 -3.42
C LYS A 114 -0.97 -24.31 -2.34
N LYS A 115 -1.61 -25.08 -1.45
CA LYS A 115 -2.38 -24.55 -0.31
C LYS A 115 -1.52 -23.66 0.58
N ARG A 116 -0.27 -24.09 0.85
CA ARG A 116 0.68 -23.33 1.66
C ARG A 116 1.08 -22.01 1.01
N VAL A 117 1.41 -22.01 -0.29
CA VAL A 117 1.73 -20.79 -1.04
C VAL A 117 0.54 -19.82 -1.04
N ILE A 118 -0.68 -20.31 -1.22
CA ILE A 118 -1.88 -19.46 -1.16
C ILE A 118 -2.08 -18.87 0.24
N LYS A 119 -1.92 -19.68 1.30
CA LYS A 119 -2.00 -19.20 2.68
C LYS A 119 -0.95 -18.11 2.97
N MET A 120 0.27 -18.28 2.49
CA MET A 120 1.32 -17.27 2.55
C MET A 120 0.89 -15.97 1.87
N LEU A 121 0.37 -16.06 0.64
CA LEU A 121 -0.05 -14.89 -0.13
C LEU A 121 -1.25 -14.17 0.51
N ILE A 122 -2.20 -14.89 1.11
CA ILE A 122 -3.30 -14.30 1.89
C ILE A 122 -2.76 -13.46 3.06
N ILE A 123 -1.75 -13.96 3.78
CA ILE A 123 -1.13 -13.21 4.89
C ILE A 123 -0.48 -11.92 4.37
N VAL A 124 0.22 -11.98 3.24
CA VAL A 124 0.79 -10.78 2.60
C VAL A 124 -0.30 -9.75 2.26
N VAL A 125 -1.45 -10.19 1.73
CA VAL A 125 -2.59 -9.31 1.41
C VAL A 125 -3.18 -8.65 2.66
N ILE A 126 -3.34 -9.42 3.73
CA ILE A 126 -3.84 -8.89 5.02
C ILE A 126 -2.86 -7.87 5.60
N ALA A 127 -1.55 -8.18 5.60
CA ALA A 127 -0.53 -7.25 6.07
C ALA A 127 -0.53 -5.95 5.26
N PHE A 128 -0.54 -6.03 3.93
CA PHE A 128 -0.67 -4.86 3.07
C PHE A 128 -1.92 -4.03 3.40
N GLY A 129 -3.07 -4.69 3.51
CA GLY A 129 -4.34 -4.06 3.82
C GLY A 129 -4.33 -3.31 5.15
N LEU A 130 -3.88 -3.97 6.22
CA LEU A 130 -3.86 -3.41 7.58
C LEU A 130 -2.83 -2.30 7.76
N CYS A 131 -1.68 -2.40 7.11
CA CYS A 131 -0.61 -1.42 7.26
C CYS A 131 -0.91 -0.11 6.52
N TRP A 132 -1.55 -0.21 5.35
CA TRP A 132 -1.89 0.97 4.56
C TRP A 132 -3.21 1.62 4.97
N LEU A 133 -4.15 0.87 5.56
CA LEU A 133 -5.48 1.37 5.92
C LEU A 133 -5.45 2.66 6.76
N PRO A 134 -4.63 2.79 7.82
CA PRO A 134 -4.64 3.99 8.66
C PRO A 134 -4.20 5.23 7.91
N LEU A 135 -3.16 5.11 7.06
CA LEU A 135 -2.69 6.22 6.23
C LEU A 135 -3.72 6.61 5.17
N GLN A 136 -4.37 5.64 4.52
CA GLN A 136 -5.39 5.95 3.53
C GLN A 136 -6.64 6.57 4.14
N LEU A 137 -7.03 6.12 5.33
CA LEU A 137 -8.10 6.74 6.10
C LEU A 137 -7.75 8.17 6.49
N TYR A 138 -6.52 8.41 6.98
CA TYR A 138 -6.03 9.75 7.26
C TYR A 138 -6.12 10.65 6.02
N ASN A 139 -5.65 10.18 4.85
CA ASN A 139 -5.68 10.95 3.61
C ASN A 139 -7.10 11.34 3.16
N ILE A 140 -8.07 10.44 3.35
CA ILE A 140 -9.49 10.74 3.09
C ILE A 140 -9.98 11.78 4.10
N LEU A 141 -9.77 11.54 5.40
CA LEU A 141 -10.25 12.40 6.48
C LEU A 141 -9.69 13.81 6.37
N TYR A 142 -8.40 13.95 6.05
CA TYR A 142 -7.73 15.23 5.83
C TYR A 142 -8.48 16.09 4.80
N VAL A 143 -9.01 15.46 3.74
CA VAL A 143 -9.71 16.17 2.66
C VAL A 143 -11.18 16.43 3.00
N THR A 144 -11.84 15.50 3.69
CA THR A 144 -13.27 15.59 4.02
C THR A 144 -13.58 16.45 5.23
N ILE A 145 -12.69 16.45 6.24
CA ILE A 145 -12.88 17.11 7.54
C ILE A 145 -11.59 17.88 7.86
N PRO A 146 -11.38 19.06 7.26
CA PRO A 146 -10.16 19.84 7.46
C PRO A 146 -9.90 20.20 8.93
N GLU A 147 -10.96 20.27 9.75
CA GLU A 147 -10.92 20.59 11.18
C GLU A 147 -10.10 19.57 11.98
N ILE A 148 -9.91 18.34 11.47
CA ILE A 148 -9.09 17.32 12.13
C ILE A 148 -7.62 17.76 12.24
N ASN A 149 -7.16 18.65 11.36
CA ASN A 149 -5.80 19.17 11.38
C ASN A 149 -5.56 20.22 12.45
N GLU A 150 -6.61 20.74 13.09
CA GLU A 150 -6.47 21.63 14.24
C GLU A 150 -6.17 20.86 15.53
N TYR A 151 -6.31 19.53 15.50
CA TYR A 151 -5.98 18.68 16.63
C TYR A 151 -4.48 18.67 16.92
N HIS A 152 -4.10 19.02 18.15
CA HIS A 152 -2.71 19.22 18.56
C HIS A 152 -1.76 18.04 18.25
N PHE A 153 -2.25 16.80 18.30
CA PHE A 153 -1.43 15.60 18.06
C PHE A 153 -1.60 15.02 16.65
N ILE A 154 -2.25 15.72 15.73
CA ILE A 154 -2.53 15.20 14.38
C ILE A 154 -1.26 14.82 13.61
N SER A 155 -0.17 15.59 13.79
CA SER A 155 1.13 15.30 13.17
C SER A 155 1.75 13.99 13.66
N ILE A 156 1.56 13.66 14.94
CA ILE A 156 2.03 12.38 15.52
C ILE A 156 1.19 11.22 15.00
N VAL A 157 -0.13 11.41 14.91
CA VAL A 157 -1.04 10.41 14.32
C VAL A 157 -0.66 10.15 12.86
N TRP A 158 -0.48 11.20 12.06
CA TRP A 158 -0.04 11.08 10.67
C TRP A 158 1.29 10.33 10.56
N PHE A 159 2.29 10.73 11.35
CA PHE A 159 3.59 10.07 11.36
C PHE A 159 3.49 8.58 11.72
N GLY A 160 2.67 8.23 12.71
CA GLY A 160 2.42 6.84 13.08
C GLY A 160 1.74 6.04 11.96
N CYS A 161 0.76 6.63 11.28
CA CYS A 161 0.10 6.03 10.12
C CYS A 161 1.08 5.83 8.95
N ASP A 162 1.91 6.83 8.65
CA ASP A 162 2.91 6.77 7.59
C ASP A 162 3.97 5.70 7.90
N TRP A 163 4.50 5.70 9.12
CA TRP A 163 5.47 4.70 9.57
C TRP A 163 4.93 3.26 9.44
N LEU A 164 3.68 3.03 9.84
CA LEU A 164 3.04 1.72 9.71
C LEU A 164 2.82 1.34 8.23
N ALA A 165 2.50 2.28 7.36
CA ALA A 165 2.39 1.99 5.92
C ALA A 165 3.76 1.61 5.33
N MET A 166 4.82 2.31 5.73
CA MET A 166 6.19 2.03 5.27
C MET A 166 6.74 0.71 5.80
N SER A 167 6.38 0.29 7.01
CA SER A 167 6.85 -0.98 7.59
C SER A 167 6.34 -2.22 6.82
N ASN A 168 5.33 -2.08 5.96
CA ASN A 168 4.80 -3.16 5.13
C ASN A 168 5.89 -3.92 4.35
N SER A 169 6.89 -3.21 3.81
CA SER A 169 7.98 -3.85 3.06
C SER A 169 8.80 -4.83 3.91
N CYS A 170 8.88 -4.60 5.22
CA CYS A 170 9.65 -5.43 6.15
C CYS A 170 8.97 -6.77 6.43
N TYR A 171 7.64 -6.87 6.36
CA TYR A 171 6.93 -8.12 6.66
C TYR A 171 7.15 -9.18 5.59
N ASN A 172 7.39 -8.77 4.34
CA ASN A 172 7.52 -9.68 3.20
C ASN A 172 8.62 -10.75 3.42
N PRO A 173 9.89 -10.43 3.71
CA PRO A 173 10.91 -11.43 4.02
C PRO A 173 10.55 -12.39 5.16
N PHE A 174 9.94 -11.91 6.25
CA PHE A 174 9.55 -12.77 7.37
C PHE A 174 8.46 -13.76 6.97
N ILE A 175 7.43 -13.30 6.25
CA ILE A 175 6.36 -14.16 5.75
C ILE A 175 6.94 -15.21 4.81
N TYR A 176 7.78 -14.81 3.86
CA TYR A 176 8.44 -15.76 2.95
C TYR A 176 9.35 -16.73 3.70
N GLY A 177 10.12 -16.27 4.69
CA GLY A 177 10.99 -17.10 5.52
C GLY A 177 10.21 -18.18 6.27
N ILE A 178 9.13 -17.82 6.97
CA ILE A 178 8.29 -18.78 7.71
C ILE A 178 7.68 -19.82 6.75
N TYR A 179 7.21 -19.39 5.58
CA TYR A 179 6.57 -20.24 4.59
C TYR A 179 7.53 -20.94 3.62
N ASN A 180 8.83 -20.64 3.67
CA ASN A 180 9.88 -21.38 2.96
C ASN A 180 10.68 -22.30 3.90
N VAL A 181 10.74 -22.06 5.21
CA VAL A 181 11.48 -22.92 6.16
C VAL A 181 10.72 -24.21 6.48
N SER A 182 9.38 -24.18 6.62
CA SER A 182 8.60 -25.43 6.84
C SER A 182 8.51 -26.35 5.60
N THR A 183 9.39 -26.15 4.61
CA THR A 183 9.51 -26.93 3.35
C THR A 183 10.64 -27.95 3.41
N ASP A 184 11.53 -27.81 4.40
CA ASP A 184 12.51 -28.81 4.81
C ASP A 184 11.99 -29.58 6.04
#